data_AF-A0A954XS84-F1
#
_entry.id   AF-A0A954XS84-F1
#
_cell.length_a   1.000
_cell.length_b   1.000
_cell.length_c   1.000
_cell.angle_alpha   90.00
_cell.angle_beta   90.00
_cell.angle_gamma   90.00
#
_symmetry.space_group_name_H-M   'P 1'
#
loop_
_entity.id
_entity.type
_entity.pdbx_description
1 polymer ?
#
loop_
_entity_poly.entity_id
_entity_poly.type
_entity_poly.pdbx_seq_one_letter_code
_entity_poly.pdbx_strand_id
1 'polypeptide(L)'
;WDRFGRTVSQEWEDYGASSTADQVDYTYDYAGNRLTRDIPASLYSTNDRDQKYTYDGLHRLQTYDGGTLSGSSISGTPVAEQDWTLDQLGNWSNLVVKAAGTTTLDQDRAHNDVNEIDDGSNNGITTTTGTNWVDPVHDAAGNMTTIPQPQDPSDDYKLVYDAWNRVVQVKDGFLKVQVNQYDGLNRRIERDESNRGGNKRHFYYSRQWQVLEERIRVGRTIDADPLSQYVYHPDYVDAMALRYYDEDTDGSGIVEHYYLQDANYNVTAVTDDGGTVVERYAYTPYGEATVLDADFSADADGVSDIANEYLYTGRRRDPETGLQLNRNRFYHQQLGRWVNRDPIGYEGSPWNLYEYVGSRATIELDPSGQIIGLTCEQQDNKNASDRADCKNKCFRDITKSDNIRGRDLEDIQQELDDCNKGCQGRFPDLDCNDTCYFAPEECLAEAAGLAAAAASCALCGILKKGNVAACSACYELPNKQRAYNACVMGRAIKD
;
A
#
# COMPACT_ATOMS: atom_id res chain seq x y z
N TRP A 1 -2.10 -5.10 -22.61
CA TRP A 1 -1.71 -6.25 -21.75
C TRP A 1 -0.85 -7.23 -22.53
N ASP A 2 0.12 -7.89 -21.87
CA ASP A 2 0.79 -9.06 -22.45
C ASP A 2 -0.02 -10.35 -22.26
N ARG A 3 0.50 -11.48 -22.75
CA ARG A 3 -0.14 -12.80 -22.63
C ARG A 3 -0.27 -13.33 -21.19
N PHE A 4 0.36 -12.66 -20.21
CA PHE A 4 0.36 -13.03 -18.79
C PHE A 4 -0.49 -12.06 -17.96
N GLY A 5 -1.22 -11.14 -18.59
CA GLY A 5 -2.07 -10.18 -17.90
C GLY A 5 -1.32 -9.01 -17.27
N ARG A 6 -0.06 -8.74 -17.68
CA ARG A 6 0.71 -7.59 -17.20
C ARG A 6 0.49 -6.37 -18.10
N THR A 7 0.44 -5.18 -17.50
CA THR A 7 0.30 -3.91 -18.23
C THR A 7 1.58 -3.63 -19.02
N VAL A 8 1.53 -3.70 -20.34
CA VAL A 8 2.69 -3.35 -21.22
C VAL A 8 2.64 -1.93 -21.75
N SER A 9 1.46 -1.34 -21.72
CA SER A 9 1.19 0.02 -22.17
C SER A 9 -0.08 0.45 -21.46
N GLN A 10 -0.04 1.65 -20.91
CA GLN A 10 -1.17 2.30 -20.28
C GLN A 10 -1.27 3.69 -20.88
N GLU A 11 -2.42 3.94 -21.52
CA GLU A 11 -2.67 5.13 -22.29
C GLU A 11 -3.94 5.81 -21.78
N TRP A 12 -3.86 7.13 -21.62
CA TRP A 12 -4.94 8.00 -21.20
C TRP A 12 -5.25 8.97 -22.34
N GLU A 13 -6.44 8.84 -22.91
CA GLU A 13 -6.96 9.69 -23.98
C GLU A 13 -8.29 10.30 -23.56
N ASP A 14 -8.52 11.56 -23.95
CA ASP A 14 -9.85 12.14 -23.87
C ASP A 14 -10.79 11.49 -24.91
N TYR A 15 -12.03 11.24 -24.51
CA TYR A 15 -13.00 10.52 -25.32
C TYR A 15 -13.36 11.30 -26.59
N GLY A 16 -12.87 10.83 -27.73
CA GLY A 16 -13.07 11.48 -29.03
C GLY A 16 -12.01 12.53 -29.36
N ALA A 17 -11.04 12.75 -28.49
CA ALA A 17 -9.81 13.45 -28.83
C ALA A 17 -8.90 12.57 -29.71
N SER A 18 -7.92 13.22 -30.33
CA SER A 18 -6.91 12.55 -31.17
C SER A 18 -5.51 12.58 -30.56
N SER A 19 -5.39 13.13 -29.35
CA SER A 19 -4.14 13.31 -28.63
C SER A 19 -4.19 12.61 -27.28
N THR A 20 -3.19 11.78 -27.04
CA THR A 20 -2.91 11.14 -25.78
C THR A 20 -2.52 12.18 -24.72
N ALA A 21 -3.22 12.18 -23.59
CA ALA A 21 -2.93 13.07 -22.46
C ALA A 21 -1.77 12.53 -21.62
N ASP A 22 -1.71 11.21 -21.42
CA ASP A 22 -0.60 10.55 -20.76
C ASP A 22 -0.41 9.12 -21.26
N GLN A 23 0.83 8.65 -21.31
CA GLN A 23 1.15 7.28 -21.72
C GLN A 23 2.41 6.80 -21.05
N VAL A 24 2.37 5.54 -20.60
CA VAL A 24 3.53 4.85 -20.03
C VAL A 24 3.58 3.42 -20.56
N ASP A 25 4.72 3.05 -21.13
CA ASP A 25 4.99 1.72 -21.66
C ASP A 25 5.95 0.95 -20.74
N TYR A 26 5.78 -0.37 -20.66
CA TYR A 26 6.51 -1.22 -19.72
C TYR A 26 7.08 -2.46 -20.39
N THR A 27 8.26 -2.86 -19.93
CA THR A 27 8.82 -4.18 -20.22
C THR A 27 9.07 -4.95 -18.93
N TYR A 28 9.13 -6.27 -19.03
CA TYR A 28 9.25 -7.17 -17.88
C TYR A 28 10.20 -8.31 -18.16
N ASP A 29 10.80 -8.85 -17.10
CA ASP A 29 11.51 -10.13 -17.16
C ASP A 29 10.54 -11.32 -17.15
N TYR A 30 11.09 -12.53 -17.13
CA TYR A 30 10.31 -13.76 -17.03
C TYR A 30 9.64 -13.98 -15.66
N ALA A 31 10.15 -13.36 -14.60
CA ALA A 31 9.64 -13.49 -13.24
C ALA A 31 8.53 -12.46 -12.91
N GLY A 32 8.28 -11.49 -13.79
CA GLY A 32 7.28 -10.44 -13.54
C GLY A 32 7.85 -9.11 -13.10
N ASN A 33 9.17 -8.99 -12.92
CA ASN A 33 9.76 -7.74 -12.49
C ASN A 33 9.82 -6.75 -13.66
N ARG A 34 9.47 -5.50 -13.38
CA ARG A 34 9.47 -4.43 -14.38
C ARG A 34 10.90 -4.07 -14.76
N LEU A 35 11.29 -4.18 -16.01
CA LEU A 35 12.63 -3.83 -16.49
C LEU A 35 12.72 -2.39 -16.95
N THR A 36 11.67 -1.87 -17.57
CA THR A 36 11.63 -0.48 -18.04
C THR A 36 10.26 0.15 -17.81
N ARG A 37 10.25 1.47 -17.70
CA ARG A 37 9.10 2.36 -17.74
C ARG A 37 9.44 3.50 -18.71
N ASP A 38 8.73 3.58 -19.81
CA ASP A 38 9.04 4.44 -20.96
C ASP A 38 7.93 5.46 -21.19
N ILE A 39 8.28 6.73 -21.42
CA ILE A 39 7.32 7.77 -21.79
C ILE A 39 7.56 8.07 -23.27
N PRO A 40 6.65 7.70 -24.18
CA PRO A 40 6.91 7.81 -25.60
C PRO A 40 7.30 9.22 -26.05
N ALA A 41 8.29 9.30 -26.95
CA ALA A 41 8.75 10.56 -27.52
C ALA A 41 7.66 11.38 -28.24
N SER A 42 6.54 10.74 -28.63
CA SER A 42 5.35 11.41 -29.17
C SER A 42 4.63 12.27 -28.13
N LEU A 43 4.70 11.89 -26.85
CA LEU A 43 4.15 12.64 -25.72
C LEU A 43 5.21 13.60 -25.14
N TYR A 44 6.46 13.15 -25.02
CA TYR A 44 7.56 13.94 -24.47
C TYR A 44 8.84 13.84 -25.30
N SER A 45 9.06 14.81 -26.18
CA SER A 45 10.13 14.74 -27.20
C SER A 45 11.56 14.72 -26.68
N THR A 46 11.82 15.26 -25.48
CA THR A 46 13.16 15.18 -24.86
C THR A 46 13.49 13.75 -24.44
N ASN A 47 12.47 12.99 -24.05
CA ASN A 47 12.54 11.55 -23.80
C ASN A 47 13.73 11.19 -22.88
N ASP A 48 13.95 11.95 -21.81
CA ASP A 48 15.04 11.77 -20.84
C ASP A 48 14.54 11.38 -19.44
N ARG A 49 13.25 10.98 -19.35
CA ARG A 49 12.56 10.60 -18.11
C ARG A 49 12.17 9.11 -18.09
N ASP A 50 12.69 8.33 -19.02
CA ASP A 50 12.49 6.89 -19.04
C ASP A 50 13.30 6.26 -17.92
N GLN A 51 12.84 5.11 -17.46
CA GLN A 51 13.39 4.44 -16.30
C GLN A 51 13.75 3.01 -16.66
N LYS A 52 14.90 2.57 -16.16
CA LYS A 52 15.37 1.19 -16.20
C LYS A 52 15.64 0.70 -14.80
N TYR A 53 15.31 -0.56 -14.55
CA TYR A 53 15.51 -1.19 -13.24
C TYR A 53 16.28 -2.49 -13.37
N THR A 54 17.06 -2.81 -12.33
CA THR A 54 17.65 -4.14 -12.16
C THR A 54 17.33 -4.70 -10.78
N TYR A 55 17.42 -6.03 -10.65
CA TYR A 55 17.02 -6.75 -9.46
C TYR A 55 18.07 -7.77 -9.07
N ASP A 56 18.12 -8.09 -7.78
CA ASP A 56 18.94 -9.18 -7.27
C ASP A 56 18.30 -10.56 -7.51
N GLY A 57 18.97 -11.63 -7.06
CA GLY A 57 18.49 -13.00 -7.21
C GLY A 57 17.21 -13.34 -6.41
N LEU A 58 16.79 -12.47 -5.50
CA LEU A 58 15.53 -12.56 -4.75
C LEU A 58 14.45 -11.64 -5.34
N HIS A 59 14.71 -11.05 -6.52
CA HIS A 59 13.81 -10.13 -7.22
C HIS A 59 13.57 -8.81 -6.48
N ARG A 60 14.52 -8.39 -5.65
CA ARG A 60 14.49 -7.11 -4.95
C ARG A 60 15.19 -6.04 -5.78
N LEU A 61 14.65 -4.83 -5.80
CA LEU A 61 15.17 -3.73 -6.59
C LEU A 61 16.61 -3.39 -6.15
N GLN A 62 17.52 -3.37 -7.12
CA GLN A 62 18.94 -3.13 -6.88
C GLN A 62 19.42 -1.83 -7.50
N THR A 63 18.98 -1.51 -8.72
CA THR A 63 19.36 -0.26 -9.37
C THR A 63 18.19 0.38 -10.11
N TYR A 64 18.29 1.69 -10.25
CA TYR A 64 17.42 2.55 -11.02
C TYR A 64 18.30 3.49 -11.86
N ASP A 65 18.06 3.50 -13.16
CA ASP A 65 18.66 4.46 -14.09
C ASP A 65 17.54 5.25 -14.78
N GLY A 66 17.55 6.57 -14.63
CA GLY A 66 16.69 7.50 -15.35
C GLY A 66 17.41 8.13 -16.53
N GLY A 67 16.76 8.26 -17.69
CA GLY A 67 17.33 8.91 -18.87
C GLY A 67 16.57 8.58 -20.15
N THR A 68 17.27 8.61 -21.29
CA THR A 68 16.69 8.23 -22.58
C THR A 68 16.83 6.74 -22.84
N LEU A 69 15.72 6.03 -22.97
CA LEU A 69 15.73 4.60 -23.26
C LEU A 69 16.10 4.34 -24.73
N SER A 70 17.07 3.46 -24.95
CA SER A 70 17.43 2.93 -26.28
C SER A 70 17.43 1.41 -26.22
N GLY A 71 16.34 0.81 -26.72
CA GLY A 71 16.10 -0.62 -26.60
C GLY A 71 15.77 -1.01 -25.17
N SER A 72 16.72 -1.63 -24.46
CA SER A 72 16.54 -2.09 -23.06
C SER A 72 17.56 -1.45 -22.10
N SER A 73 18.16 -0.33 -22.49
CA SER A 73 19.19 0.37 -21.72
C SER A 73 19.05 1.88 -21.84
N ILE A 74 19.39 2.61 -20.78
CA ILE A 74 19.53 4.06 -20.86
C ILE A 74 20.76 4.37 -21.72
N SER A 75 20.58 5.26 -22.69
CA SER A 75 21.62 5.68 -23.62
C SER A 75 22.53 6.73 -22.99
N GLY A 76 23.84 6.53 -23.09
CA GLY A 76 24.81 7.47 -22.52
C GLY A 76 24.86 7.42 -21.00
N THR A 77 25.12 8.57 -20.38
CA THR A 77 25.13 8.70 -18.92
C THR A 77 23.69 8.96 -18.45
N PRO A 78 23.15 8.14 -17.52
CA PRO A 78 21.84 8.40 -16.95
C PRO A 78 21.76 9.79 -16.30
N VAL A 79 20.61 10.45 -16.41
CA VAL A 79 20.38 11.77 -15.80
C VAL A 79 20.24 11.65 -14.28
N ALA A 80 19.69 10.52 -13.81
CA ALA A 80 19.54 10.18 -12.40
C ALA A 80 19.82 8.69 -12.19
N GLU A 81 20.52 8.32 -11.11
CA GLU A 81 20.75 6.92 -10.74
C GLU A 81 20.54 6.76 -9.23
N GLN A 82 19.98 5.61 -8.85
CA GLN A 82 19.92 5.17 -7.45
C GLN A 82 20.30 3.69 -7.39
N ASP A 83 21.30 3.37 -6.57
CA ASP A 83 21.79 2.02 -6.34
C ASP A 83 21.57 1.65 -4.87
N TRP A 84 20.89 0.51 -4.64
CA TRP A 84 20.62 -0.03 -3.31
C TRP A 84 21.41 -1.31 -3.09
N THR A 85 22.17 -1.34 -2.00
CA THR A 85 22.74 -2.59 -1.50
C THR A 85 21.87 -3.13 -0.38
N LEU A 86 21.21 -4.24 -0.63
CA LEU A 86 20.30 -4.88 0.34
C LEU A 86 21.01 -5.98 1.12
N ASP A 87 20.81 -6.02 2.44
CA ASP A 87 21.21 -7.16 3.26
C ASP A 87 20.28 -8.38 3.04
N GLN A 88 20.44 -9.46 3.80
CA GLN A 88 19.60 -10.66 3.66
C GLN A 88 18.14 -10.46 4.13
N LEU A 89 17.89 -9.45 4.97
CA LEU A 89 16.59 -9.13 5.55
C LEU A 89 15.88 -7.98 4.81
N GLY A 90 16.46 -7.49 3.72
CA GLY A 90 15.88 -6.42 2.90
C GLY A 90 16.19 -5.01 3.41
N ASN A 91 17.06 -4.85 4.41
CA ASN A 91 17.51 -3.54 4.82
C ASN A 91 18.47 -2.94 3.79
N TRP A 92 18.39 -1.63 3.59
CA TRP A 92 19.31 -0.89 2.73
C TRP A 92 20.62 -0.68 3.46
N SER A 93 21.57 -1.60 3.32
CA SER A 93 22.90 -1.46 3.91
C SER A 93 23.72 -0.32 3.30
N ASN A 94 23.45 0.04 2.04
CA ASN A 94 24.03 1.21 1.40
C ASN A 94 23.06 1.78 0.34
N LEU A 95 23.07 3.11 0.19
CA LEU A 95 22.38 3.87 -0.85
C LEU A 95 23.37 4.80 -1.55
N VAL A 96 23.51 4.65 -2.86
CA VAL A 96 24.25 5.59 -3.71
C VAL A 96 23.27 6.30 -4.63
N VAL A 97 23.32 7.63 -4.65
CA VAL A 97 22.57 8.46 -5.60
C VAL A 97 23.56 9.17 -6.50
N LYS A 98 23.28 9.19 -7.81
CA LYS A 98 24.06 9.92 -8.79
C LYS A 98 23.16 10.82 -9.64
N ALA A 99 23.71 11.96 -10.04
CA ALA A 99 23.12 12.85 -11.01
C ALA A 99 24.12 13.05 -12.16
N ALA A 100 23.69 12.77 -13.39
CA ALA A 100 24.54 12.83 -14.58
C ALA A 100 25.90 12.10 -14.40
N GLY A 101 25.86 10.90 -13.82
CA GLY A 101 27.04 10.05 -13.56
C GLY A 101 27.96 10.50 -12.43
N THR A 102 27.62 11.57 -11.70
CA THR A 102 28.37 12.04 -10.52
C THR A 102 27.65 11.63 -9.26
N THR A 103 28.34 10.97 -8.33
CA THR A 103 27.80 10.62 -7.01
C THR A 103 27.49 11.88 -6.20
N THR A 104 26.22 12.07 -5.85
CA THR A 104 25.71 13.18 -5.05
C THR A 104 25.39 12.76 -3.61
N LEU A 105 25.11 11.48 -3.41
CA LEU A 105 24.96 10.86 -2.09
C LEU A 105 25.60 9.47 -2.12
N ASP A 106 26.37 9.14 -1.08
CA ASP A 106 26.85 7.79 -0.81
C ASP A 106 26.77 7.56 0.70
N GLN A 107 25.86 6.67 1.09
CA GLN A 107 25.43 6.52 2.46
C GLN A 107 25.38 5.04 2.85
N ASP A 108 26.17 4.68 3.85
CA ASP A 108 26.07 3.38 4.52
C ASP A 108 25.04 3.47 5.64
N ARG A 109 24.26 2.39 5.81
CA ARG A 109 23.30 2.28 6.90
C ARG A 109 23.47 0.97 7.67
N ALA A 110 23.82 1.11 8.94
CA ALA A 110 23.87 0.01 9.89
C ALA A 110 22.47 -0.28 10.43
N HIS A 111 22.21 -1.57 10.66
CA HIS A 111 20.95 -2.02 11.25
C HIS A 111 21.23 -2.95 12.43
N ASN A 112 20.46 -2.80 13.49
CA ASN A 112 20.55 -3.67 14.65
C ASN A 112 19.80 -5.00 14.42
N ASP A 113 19.84 -5.90 15.41
CA ASP A 113 19.23 -7.24 15.34
C ASP A 113 17.70 -7.24 15.08
N VAL A 114 17.03 -6.09 15.27
CA VAL A 114 15.59 -5.91 15.04
C VAL A 114 15.27 -5.05 13.82
N ASN A 115 16.26 -4.83 12.93
CA ASN A 115 16.15 -4.06 11.69
C ASN A 115 15.84 -2.56 11.88
N GLU A 116 16.19 -1.98 13.03
CA GLU A 116 16.18 -0.53 13.20
C GLU A 116 17.47 0.05 12.61
N ILE A 117 17.40 1.24 11.99
CA ILE A 117 18.59 1.94 11.51
C ILE A 117 19.35 2.44 12.74
N ASP A 118 20.35 1.67 13.17
CA ASP A 118 21.15 1.87 14.36
C ASP A 118 22.37 0.92 14.32
N ASP A 119 23.56 1.43 14.63
CA ASP A 119 24.79 0.65 14.79
C ASP A 119 24.99 0.12 16.23
N GLY A 120 24.00 0.35 17.11
CA GLY A 120 24.05 0.07 18.54
C GLY A 120 24.45 1.29 19.38
N SER A 121 24.62 2.46 18.76
CA SER A 121 24.95 3.73 19.41
C SER A 121 24.11 4.93 18.92
N ASN A 122 22.97 4.66 18.27
CA ASN A 122 22.13 5.63 17.55
C ASN A 122 22.90 6.38 16.45
N ASN A 123 23.83 5.69 15.79
CA ASN A 123 24.63 6.20 14.67
C ASN A 123 24.47 5.23 13.48
N GLY A 124 23.23 5.07 13.05
CA GLY A 124 22.84 4.09 12.03
C GLY A 124 23.16 4.54 10.61
N ILE A 125 23.46 5.81 10.37
CA ILE A 125 23.69 6.39 9.06
C ILE A 125 25.08 7.03 8.99
N THR A 126 25.89 6.63 8.02
CA THR A 126 27.18 7.26 7.74
C THR A 126 27.26 7.70 6.29
N THR A 127 27.43 9.00 6.05
CA THR A 127 27.54 9.56 4.69
C THR A 127 29.01 9.79 4.31
N THR A 128 29.45 9.18 3.21
CA THR A 128 30.80 9.39 2.62
C THR A 128 30.80 10.53 1.61
N THR A 129 29.73 10.66 0.81
CA THR A 129 29.52 11.75 -0.15
C THR A 129 28.13 12.34 0.03
N GLY A 130 28.00 13.67 -0.04
CA GLY A 130 26.73 14.35 0.16
C GLY A 130 26.50 14.83 1.59
N THR A 131 25.25 15.21 1.89
CA THR A 131 24.87 15.74 3.19
C THR A 131 24.71 14.60 4.21
N ASN A 132 25.20 14.81 5.44
CA ASN A 132 24.96 13.86 6.52
C ASN A 132 23.50 13.94 6.95
N TRP A 133 22.84 12.78 7.05
CA TRP A 133 21.44 12.74 7.48
C TRP A 133 21.36 12.60 8.99
N VAL A 134 20.24 13.02 9.55
CA VAL A 134 19.90 12.71 10.94
C VAL A 134 19.66 11.21 11.09
N ASP A 135 20.29 10.65 12.11
CA ASP A 135 20.04 9.27 12.54
C ASP A 135 18.62 9.11 13.10
N PRO A 136 17.85 8.12 12.60
CA PRO A 136 16.61 7.74 13.23
C PRO A 136 16.84 7.26 14.67
N VAL A 137 15.99 7.69 15.60
CA VAL A 137 16.02 7.23 17.00
C VAL A 137 14.73 6.54 17.33
N HIS A 138 14.81 5.33 17.89
CA HIS A 138 13.65 4.48 18.13
C HIS A 138 13.25 4.46 19.62
N ASP A 139 11.96 4.32 19.90
CA ASP A 139 11.48 3.98 21.24
C ASP A 139 11.55 2.46 21.49
N ALA A 140 11.20 2.03 22.70
CA ALA A 140 11.21 0.61 23.08
C ALA A 140 10.18 -0.25 22.33
N ALA A 141 9.18 0.35 21.70
CA ALA A 141 8.22 -0.34 20.84
C ALA A 141 8.71 -0.42 19.38
N GLY A 142 9.84 0.22 19.05
CA GLY A 142 10.42 0.27 17.73
C GLY A 142 9.84 1.37 16.84
N ASN A 143 9.17 2.38 17.41
CA ASN A 143 8.71 3.53 16.64
C ASN A 143 9.85 4.55 16.50
N MET A 144 10.07 5.09 15.30
CA MET A 144 11.01 6.19 15.10
C MET A 144 10.47 7.45 15.79
N THR A 145 11.07 7.86 16.89
CA THR A 145 10.79 9.12 17.60
C THR A 145 11.54 10.31 17.04
N THR A 146 12.63 10.06 16.32
CA THR A 146 13.36 11.03 15.50
C THR A 146 13.51 10.46 14.10
N ILE A 147 13.28 11.27 13.08
CA ILE A 147 13.54 10.95 11.67
C ILE A 147 14.26 12.13 11.01
N PRO A 148 15.06 11.91 9.95
CA PRO A 148 15.46 12.99 9.05
C PRO A 148 14.22 13.64 8.42
N GLN A 149 14.24 14.96 8.18
CA GLN A 149 13.13 15.60 7.48
C GLN A 149 13.17 15.23 6.00
N PRO A 150 12.04 14.85 5.38
CA PRO A 150 12.05 14.51 3.97
C PRO A 150 12.51 15.63 3.02
N GLN A 151 12.22 16.90 3.33
CA GLN A 151 12.70 18.00 2.48
C GLN A 151 14.15 18.42 2.76
N ASP A 152 14.65 18.21 3.97
CA ASP A 152 16.04 18.48 4.36
C ASP A 152 16.52 17.42 5.34
N PRO A 153 17.10 16.32 4.85
CA PRO A 153 17.48 15.20 5.71
C PRO A 153 18.56 15.51 6.76
N SER A 154 19.20 16.69 6.69
CA SER A 154 20.16 17.15 7.68
C SER A 154 19.52 17.69 8.96
N ASP A 155 18.25 18.06 8.87
CA ASP A 155 17.40 18.43 10.00
C ASP A 155 16.50 17.27 10.42
N ASP A 156 15.91 17.39 11.61
CA ASP A 156 15.10 16.33 12.21
C ASP A 156 13.64 16.69 12.41
N TYR A 157 12.77 15.69 12.31
CA TYR A 157 11.45 15.72 12.90
C TYR A 157 11.39 14.82 14.14
N LYS A 158 10.70 15.31 15.18
CA LYS A 158 10.30 14.50 16.34
C LYS A 158 8.89 13.99 16.17
N LEU A 159 8.74 12.67 16.16
CA LEU A 159 7.45 11.98 16.10
C LEU A 159 6.99 11.61 17.51
N VAL A 160 5.70 11.86 17.80
CA VAL A 160 5.06 11.48 19.06
C VAL A 160 3.97 10.46 18.75
N TYR A 161 3.99 9.36 19.48
CA TYR A 161 3.04 8.26 19.32
C TYR A 161 2.05 8.20 20.49
N ASP A 162 0.86 7.67 20.21
CA ASP A 162 -0.08 7.26 21.27
C ASP A 162 0.15 5.81 21.71
N ALA A 163 -0.69 5.34 22.63
CA ALA A 163 -0.61 3.98 23.19
C ALA A 163 -0.89 2.86 22.16
N TRP A 164 -1.37 3.19 20.96
CA TRP A 164 -1.63 2.26 19.87
C TRP A 164 -0.58 2.36 18.75
N ASN A 165 0.58 2.96 19.02
CA ASN A 165 1.68 3.17 18.07
C ASN A 165 1.28 4.03 16.84
N ARG A 166 0.40 5.01 17.03
CA ARG A 166 -0.03 5.92 15.96
C ARG A 166 0.61 7.28 16.12
N VAL A 167 1.13 7.86 15.03
CA VAL A 167 1.75 9.19 15.05
C VAL A 167 0.69 10.25 15.31
N VAL A 168 0.67 10.81 16.52
CA VAL A 168 -0.26 11.88 16.93
C VAL A 168 0.33 13.27 16.76
N GLN A 169 1.65 13.42 16.71
CA GLN A 169 2.30 14.71 16.44
C GLN A 169 3.59 14.53 15.66
N VAL A 170 3.85 15.46 14.74
CA VAL A 170 5.16 15.68 14.12
C VAL A 170 5.62 17.08 14.50
N LYS A 171 6.85 17.17 14.99
CA LYS A 171 7.44 18.42 15.48
C LYS A 171 8.75 18.75 14.80
N ASP A 172 8.93 20.03 14.55
CA ASP A 172 10.22 20.65 14.20
C ASP A 172 10.64 21.52 15.39
N GLY A 173 11.65 21.06 16.14
CA GLY A 173 11.96 21.62 17.45
C GLY A 173 10.74 21.67 18.39
N PHE A 174 10.28 22.88 18.73
CA PHE A 174 9.07 23.10 19.56
C PHE A 174 7.79 23.28 18.74
N LEU A 175 7.91 23.51 17.43
CA LEU A 175 6.78 23.72 16.54
C LEU A 175 6.08 22.38 16.28
N LYS A 176 4.76 22.32 16.45
CA LYS A 176 3.95 21.16 16.05
C LYS A 176 3.51 21.34 14.59
N VAL A 177 4.35 20.88 13.67
CA VAL A 177 4.12 20.98 12.22
C VAL A 177 2.81 20.31 11.83
N GLN A 178 2.50 19.18 12.47
CA GLN A 178 1.32 18.38 12.24
C GLN A 178 0.83 17.75 13.54
N VAL A 179 -0.48 17.78 13.80
CA VAL A 179 -1.13 17.04 14.89
C VAL A 179 -2.28 16.20 14.34
N ASN A 180 -2.30 14.91 14.63
CA ASN A 180 -3.27 13.96 14.10
C ASN A 180 -4.25 13.50 15.18
N GLN A 181 -5.52 13.32 14.81
CA GLN A 181 -6.52 12.61 15.62
C GLN A 181 -7.09 11.44 14.85
N TYR A 182 -7.39 10.37 15.56
CA TYR A 182 -7.87 9.12 14.99
C TYR A 182 -9.19 8.68 15.62
N ASP A 183 -10.04 8.01 14.84
CA ASP A 183 -11.23 7.35 15.37
C ASP A 183 -10.89 5.97 15.98
N GLY A 184 -11.92 5.28 16.48
CA GLY A 184 -11.79 3.93 17.05
C GLY A 184 -11.46 2.85 16.03
N LEU A 185 -11.62 3.13 14.72
CA LEU A 185 -11.28 2.22 13.61
C LEU A 185 -9.90 2.54 13.02
N ASN A 186 -9.07 3.29 13.75
CA ASN A 186 -7.73 3.70 13.36
C ASN A 186 -7.65 4.71 12.19
N ARG A 187 -8.76 5.32 11.77
CA ARG A 187 -8.76 6.24 10.63
C ARG A 187 -8.40 7.64 11.10
N ARG A 188 -7.50 8.34 10.40
CA ARG A 188 -7.13 9.73 10.73
C ARG A 188 -8.28 10.68 10.43
N ILE A 189 -9.02 11.13 11.44
CA ILE A 189 -10.18 12.00 11.27
C ILE A 189 -9.86 13.49 11.29
N GLU A 190 -8.73 13.89 11.88
CA GLU A 190 -8.27 15.29 11.90
C GLU A 190 -6.77 15.35 11.64
N ARG A 191 -6.35 16.33 10.82
CA ARG A 191 -4.96 16.80 10.68
C ARG A 191 -4.95 18.30 10.98
N ASP A 192 -4.18 18.70 11.97
CA ASP A 192 -4.08 20.08 12.45
C ASP A 192 -2.70 20.66 12.16
N GLU A 193 -2.69 21.64 11.27
CA GLU A 193 -1.52 22.34 10.76
C GLU A 193 -1.48 23.80 11.26
N SER A 194 -2.39 24.18 12.15
CA SER A 194 -2.60 25.58 12.54
C SER A 194 -1.41 26.22 13.25
N ASN A 195 -0.54 25.42 13.87
CA ASN A 195 0.65 25.95 14.54
C ASN A 195 1.69 26.50 13.54
N ARG A 196 1.66 26.04 12.27
CA ARG A 196 2.52 26.56 11.20
C ARG A 196 1.80 27.53 10.25
N GLY A 197 0.61 28.00 10.63
CA GLY A 197 -0.21 28.89 9.82
C GLY A 197 -1.12 28.18 8.82
N GLY A 198 -1.19 26.84 8.84
CA GLY A 198 -2.11 26.06 8.03
C GLY A 198 -3.51 25.95 8.64
N ASN A 199 -4.35 25.14 8.01
CA ASN A 199 -5.72 24.88 8.45
C ASN A 199 -5.83 23.58 9.24
N LYS A 200 -6.91 23.46 10.02
CA LYS A 200 -7.33 22.17 10.58
C LYS A 200 -8.24 21.48 9.57
N ARG A 201 -7.90 20.26 9.15
CA ARG A 201 -8.66 19.48 8.17
C ARG A 201 -9.35 18.30 8.82
N HIS A 202 -10.61 18.08 8.46
CA HIS A 202 -11.47 16.98 8.88
C HIS A 202 -11.67 16.02 7.70
N PHE A 203 -11.48 14.73 7.93
CA PHE A 203 -11.57 13.69 6.89
C PHE A 203 -12.79 12.79 7.09
N TYR A 204 -13.56 12.60 6.04
CA TYR A 204 -14.72 11.71 6.00
C TYR A 204 -14.43 10.52 5.09
N TYR A 205 -14.78 9.32 5.55
CA TYR A 205 -14.31 8.09 4.94
C TYR A 205 -15.44 7.21 4.39
N SER A 206 -15.14 6.49 3.30
CA SER A 206 -15.91 5.35 2.84
C SER A 206 -15.70 4.13 3.76
N ARG A 207 -16.47 3.06 3.52
CA ARG A 207 -16.27 1.76 4.19
C ARG A 207 -14.96 1.08 3.79
N GLN A 208 -14.45 1.37 2.59
CA GLN A 208 -13.16 0.86 2.09
C GLN A 208 -11.97 1.73 2.54
N TRP A 209 -12.18 2.60 3.53
CA TRP A 209 -11.13 3.44 4.11
C TRP A 209 -10.49 4.39 3.07
N GLN A 210 -11.31 4.87 2.15
CA GLN A 210 -11.01 5.94 1.20
C GLN A 210 -11.52 7.26 1.77
N VAL A 211 -10.84 8.38 1.51
CA VAL A 211 -11.31 9.70 1.96
C VAL A 211 -12.28 10.23 0.92
N LEU A 212 -13.56 10.37 1.26
CA LEU A 212 -14.57 10.88 0.34
C LEU A 212 -14.63 12.41 0.35
N GLU A 213 -14.34 13.02 1.49
CA GLU A 213 -14.50 14.46 1.67
C GLU A 213 -13.53 15.00 2.71
N GLU A 214 -13.01 16.20 2.44
CA GLU A 214 -12.22 17.03 3.33
C GLU A 214 -12.94 18.34 3.62
N ARG A 215 -12.90 18.74 4.90
CA ARG A 215 -13.41 20.05 5.32
C ARG A 215 -12.38 20.81 6.13
N ILE A 216 -12.31 22.11 5.92
CA ILE A 216 -11.51 23.00 6.75
C ILE A 216 -12.31 23.40 7.99
N ARG A 217 -11.62 23.53 9.12
CA ARG A 217 -12.14 24.19 10.31
C ARG A 217 -11.54 25.58 10.43
N VAL A 218 -12.41 26.59 10.33
CA VAL A 218 -12.06 28.00 10.57
C VAL A 218 -12.50 28.38 11.99
N GLY A 219 -11.51 28.66 12.85
CA GLY A 219 -11.75 28.93 14.27
C GLY A 219 -12.39 27.75 15.00
N ARG A 220 -13.66 27.86 15.40
CA ARG A 220 -14.39 26.80 16.12
C ARG A 220 -15.40 26.04 15.25
N THR A 221 -15.60 26.46 14.02
CA THR A 221 -16.64 25.93 13.13
C THR A 221 -15.98 25.14 11.99
N ILE A 222 -16.55 23.99 11.65
CA ILE A 222 -16.17 23.26 10.43
C ILE A 222 -16.99 23.89 9.30
N ASP A 223 -16.34 24.16 8.17
CA ASP A 223 -17.03 24.76 7.04
C ASP A 223 -18.16 23.85 6.52
N ALA A 224 -19.23 24.49 6.06
CA ALA A 224 -20.39 23.81 5.51
C ALA A 224 -20.06 23.22 4.13
N ASP A 225 -19.24 23.93 3.36
CA ASP A 225 -18.80 23.53 2.04
C ASP A 225 -17.44 22.80 2.11
N PRO A 226 -17.26 21.72 1.34
CA PRO A 226 -16.06 20.90 1.42
C PRO A 226 -14.89 21.55 0.68
N LEU A 227 -13.69 21.46 1.24
CA LEU A 227 -12.45 21.82 0.55
C LEU A 227 -12.19 20.89 -0.63
N SER A 228 -12.43 19.59 -0.43
CA SER A 228 -12.25 18.60 -1.48
C SER A 228 -13.21 17.45 -1.33
N GLN A 229 -13.73 16.97 -2.46
CA GLN A 229 -14.47 15.72 -2.54
C GLN A 229 -13.81 14.81 -3.56
N TYR A 230 -13.74 13.52 -3.24
CA TYR A 230 -12.98 12.57 -4.02
C TYR A 230 -13.85 11.42 -4.51
N VAL A 231 -13.62 11.03 -5.75
CA VAL A 231 -14.22 9.87 -6.39
C VAL A 231 -13.10 8.90 -6.77
N TYR A 232 -13.29 7.63 -6.45
CA TYR A 232 -12.33 6.56 -6.70
C TYR A 232 -12.83 5.66 -7.82
N HIS A 233 -11.89 5.14 -8.61
CA HIS A 233 -12.17 4.17 -9.65
C HIS A 233 -12.48 2.79 -9.04
N PRO A 234 -13.40 1.99 -9.62
CA PRO A 234 -13.69 0.65 -9.11
C PRO A 234 -12.54 -0.36 -9.24
N ASP A 235 -11.59 -0.14 -10.15
CA ASP A 235 -10.51 -1.10 -10.43
C ASP A 235 -9.57 -1.34 -9.25
N TYR A 236 -9.35 -0.33 -8.39
CA TYR A 236 -8.45 -0.45 -7.25
C TYR A 236 -8.82 0.53 -6.13
N VAL A 237 -8.60 0.12 -4.88
CA VAL A 237 -9.04 0.87 -3.70
C VAL A 237 -8.42 2.27 -3.59
N ASP A 238 -7.18 2.46 -4.09
CA ASP A 238 -6.52 3.77 -4.09
C ASP A 238 -6.39 4.36 -5.50
N ALA A 239 -7.18 3.86 -6.46
CA ALA A 239 -7.25 4.48 -7.78
C ALA A 239 -8.11 5.74 -7.71
N MET A 240 -7.47 6.90 -7.74
CA MET A 240 -8.15 8.19 -7.77
C MET A 240 -8.72 8.42 -9.17
N ALA A 241 -10.00 8.79 -9.27
CA ALA A 241 -10.61 9.14 -10.54
C ALA A 241 -10.77 10.66 -10.70
N LEU A 242 -11.35 11.31 -9.69
CA LEU A 242 -11.74 12.71 -9.75
C LEU A 242 -11.64 13.36 -8.37
N ARG A 243 -11.23 14.62 -8.34
CA ARG A 243 -11.33 15.53 -7.20
C ARG A 243 -12.13 16.76 -7.60
N TYR A 244 -13.15 17.08 -6.81
CA TYR A 244 -13.74 18.41 -6.76
C TYR A 244 -12.96 19.24 -5.74
N TYR A 245 -12.47 20.41 -6.13
CA TYR A 245 -11.66 21.28 -5.28
C TYR A 245 -12.27 22.67 -5.17
N ASP A 246 -12.46 23.13 -3.95
CA ASP A 246 -12.97 24.46 -3.61
C ASP A 246 -11.99 25.10 -2.61
N GLU A 247 -11.09 25.96 -3.12
CA GLU A 247 -9.97 26.52 -2.35
C GLU A 247 -10.44 27.42 -1.20
N ASP A 248 -11.49 28.21 -1.41
CA ASP A 248 -11.99 29.17 -0.44
C ASP A 248 -13.20 28.66 0.37
N THR A 249 -13.68 27.46 0.04
CA THR A 249 -14.77 26.76 0.74
C THR A 249 -16.06 27.58 0.76
N ASP A 250 -16.35 28.31 -0.32
CA ASP A 250 -17.53 29.17 -0.44
C ASP A 250 -18.72 28.49 -1.17
N GLY A 251 -18.53 27.25 -1.63
CA GLY A 251 -19.53 26.47 -2.36
C GLY A 251 -19.71 26.89 -3.82
N SER A 252 -18.78 27.69 -4.35
CA SER A 252 -18.73 28.15 -5.73
C SER A 252 -17.33 27.98 -6.32
N GLY A 253 -17.16 28.22 -7.63
CA GLY A 253 -15.83 28.12 -8.26
C GLY A 253 -15.17 26.73 -8.20
N ILE A 254 -15.95 25.66 -7.94
CA ILE A 254 -15.45 24.30 -7.77
C ILE A 254 -14.71 23.84 -9.04
N VAL A 255 -13.43 23.51 -8.89
CA VAL A 255 -12.57 23.00 -9.96
C VAL A 255 -12.61 21.48 -9.97
N GLU A 256 -12.75 20.90 -11.15
CA GLU A 256 -12.69 19.45 -11.36
C GLU A 256 -11.29 19.04 -11.82
N HIS A 257 -10.71 18.07 -11.13
CA HIS A 257 -9.39 17.52 -11.44
C HIS A 257 -9.49 16.01 -11.66
N TYR A 258 -9.19 15.55 -12.87
CA TYR A 258 -9.20 14.13 -13.24
C TYR A 258 -7.80 13.55 -13.12
N TYR A 259 -7.69 12.38 -12.49
CA TYR A 259 -6.40 11.78 -12.14
C TYR A 259 -6.02 10.71 -13.14
N LEU A 260 -4.80 10.82 -13.68
CA LEU A 260 -4.18 9.84 -14.55
C LEU A 260 -3.09 9.14 -13.76
N GLN A 261 -3.07 7.82 -13.83
CA GLN A 261 -2.18 6.98 -13.01
C GLN A 261 -1.40 5.98 -13.84
N ASP A 262 -0.26 5.54 -13.31
CA ASP A 262 0.56 4.47 -13.87
C ASP A 262 0.11 3.08 -13.35
N ALA A 263 0.83 2.02 -13.74
CA ALA A 263 0.47 0.64 -13.43
C ALA A 263 0.67 0.29 -11.93
N ASN A 264 1.29 1.17 -11.15
CA ASN A 264 1.40 1.09 -9.68
C ASN A 264 0.46 2.09 -9.00
N TYR A 265 -0.48 2.67 -9.75
CA TYR A 265 -1.39 3.70 -9.29
C TYR A 265 -0.69 4.97 -8.79
N ASN A 266 0.56 5.22 -9.19
CA ASN A 266 1.18 6.52 -8.97
C ASN A 266 0.48 7.55 -9.85
N VAL A 267 0.09 8.70 -9.29
CA VAL A 267 -0.51 9.79 -10.08
C VAL A 267 0.57 10.39 -10.99
N THR A 268 0.43 10.26 -12.31
CA THR A 268 1.42 10.75 -13.29
C THR A 268 1.05 12.09 -13.89
N ALA A 269 -0.25 12.35 -14.01
CA ALA A 269 -0.79 13.61 -14.49
C ALA A 269 -2.17 13.89 -13.90
N VAL A 270 -2.54 15.16 -13.87
CA VAL A 270 -3.89 15.62 -13.54
C VAL A 270 -4.38 16.52 -14.66
N THR A 271 -5.63 16.36 -15.08
CA THR A 271 -6.26 17.22 -16.09
C THR A 271 -7.40 18.04 -15.51
N ASP A 272 -7.71 19.15 -16.18
CA ASP A 272 -8.95 19.91 -15.96
C ASP A 272 -10.18 19.21 -16.58
N ASP A 273 -11.35 19.87 -16.48
CA ASP A 273 -12.62 19.43 -17.07
C ASP A 273 -12.64 19.48 -18.60
N GLY A 274 -11.69 20.18 -19.21
CA GLY A 274 -11.46 20.22 -20.65
C GLY A 274 -10.52 19.13 -21.16
N GLY A 275 -10.00 18.26 -20.29
CA GLY A 275 -9.03 17.23 -20.64
C GLY A 275 -7.61 17.75 -20.88
N THR A 276 -7.33 19.01 -20.52
CA THR A 276 -5.98 19.59 -20.61
C THR A 276 -5.19 19.23 -19.36
N VAL A 277 -3.96 18.75 -19.54
CA VAL A 277 -3.08 18.45 -18.41
C VAL A 277 -2.69 19.76 -17.71
N VAL A 278 -2.92 19.82 -16.40
CA VAL A 278 -2.60 20.98 -15.56
C VAL A 278 -1.34 20.77 -14.73
N GLU A 279 -1.05 19.53 -14.31
CA GLU A 279 0.13 19.20 -13.51
C GLU A 279 0.57 17.76 -13.78
N ARG A 280 1.87 17.47 -13.64
CA ARG A 280 2.46 16.15 -13.82
C ARG A 280 3.37 15.78 -12.64
N TYR A 281 3.67 14.50 -12.51
CA TYR A 281 4.59 14.02 -11.48
C TYR A 281 5.52 12.93 -12.01
N ALA A 282 6.78 13.00 -11.56
CA ALA A 282 7.75 11.94 -11.72
C ALA A 282 8.11 11.36 -10.35
N TYR A 283 8.51 10.08 -10.32
CA TYR A 283 8.84 9.38 -9.08
C TYR A 283 10.16 8.63 -9.20
N THR A 284 10.92 8.62 -8.12
CA THR A 284 11.91 7.56 -7.87
C THR A 284 11.17 6.26 -7.53
N PRO A 285 11.81 5.08 -7.64
CA PRO A 285 11.13 3.80 -7.43
C PRO A 285 10.48 3.64 -6.06
N TYR A 286 11.08 4.23 -5.02
CA TYR A 286 10.57 4.20 -3.65
C TYR A 286 9.68 5.40 -3.31
N GLY A 287 9.29 6.20 -4.29
CA GLY A 287 8.17 7.14 -4.20
C GLY A 287 8.53 8.58 -3.88
N GLU A 288 9.80 8.97 -3.97
CA GLU A 288 10.16 10.40 -3.92
C GLU A 288 9.60 11.08 -5.17
N ALA A 289 8.69 12.04 -4.96
CA ALA A 289 7.95 12.71 -6.02
C ALA A 289 8.66 13.99 -6.45
N THR A 290 8.63 14.28 -7.74
CA THR A 290 8.97 15.57 -8.33
C THR A 290 7.73 16.11 -9.03
N VAL A 291 7.30 17.32 -8.64
CA VAL A 291 6.21 18.04 -9.30
C VAL A 291 6.73 18.64 -10.60
N LEU A 292 5.94 18.50 -11.67
CA LEU A 292 6.27 18.96 -13.00
C LEU A 292 5.10 19.76 -13.58
N ASP A 293 5.44 20.74 -14.40
CA ASP A 293 4.48 21.43 -15.25
C ASP A 293 3.88 20.49 -16.30
N ALA A 294 2.78 20.93 -16.93
CA ALA A 294 2.11 20.19 -18.00
C ALA A 294 3.04 19.78 -19.16
N ASP A 295 4.12 20.54 -19.39
CA ASP A 295 5.12 20.33 -20.44
C ASP A 295 6.33 19.48 -20.01
N PHE A 296 6.26 18.84 -18.83
CA PHE A 296 7.31 18.04 -18.19
C PHE A 296 8.54 18.82 -17.70
N SER A 297 8.52 20.16 -17.73
CA SER A 297 9.53 20.95 -17.03
C SER A 297 9.33 20.84 -15.52
N ALA A 298 10.41 21.04 -14.75
CA ALA A 298 10.31 20.99 -13.29
C ALA A 298 9.55 22.22 -12.80
N ASP A 299 8.61 22.00 -11.89
CA ASP A 299 7.92 23.10 -11.23
C ASP A 299 8.92 24.04 -10.52
N ALA A 300 8.58 25.33 -10.47
CA ALA A 300 9.50 26.39 -10.08
C ALA A 300 9.88 26.35 -8.59
N ASP A 301 8.97 25.92 -7.71
CA ASP A 301 9.21 25.83 -6.27
C ASP A 301 9.08 24.39 -5.72
N GLY A 302 8.72 23.43 -6.57
CA GLY A 302 8.56 22.02 -6.25
C GLY A 302 7.28 21.72 -5.49
N VAL A 303 6.30 22.63 -5.51
CA VAL A 303 5.02 22.50 -4.82
C VAL A 303 3.90 22.34 -5.86
N SER A 304 2.84 21.62 -5.50
CA SER A 304 1.68 21.47 -6.37
C SER A 304 0.88 22.77 -6.45
N ASP A 305 0.69 23.29 -7.65
CA ASP A 305 -0.13 24.47 -7.95
C ASP A 305 -1.62 24.19 -7.77
N ILE A 306 -2.03 22.93 -7.93
CA ILE A 306 -3.41 22.47 -7.74
C ILE A 306 -3.67 21.94 -6.32
N ALA A 307 -2.73 22.17 -5.40
CA ALA A 307 -2.77 21.67 -4.01
C ALA A 307 -3.09 20.17 -3.94
N ASN A 308 -2.52 19.36 -4.83
CA ASN A 308 -2.68 17.92 -4.83
C ASN A 308 -1.83 17.28 -3.72
N GLU A 309 -2.45 16.40 -2.95
CA GLU A 309 -1.78 15.63 -1.90
C GLU A 309 -1.71 14.12 -2.23
N TYR A 310 -2.39 13.64 -3.28
CA TYR A 310 -2.40 12.24 -3.67
C TYR A 310 -1.38 11.97 -4.78
N LEU A 311 -0.36 11.19 -4.46
CA LEU A 311 0.84 11.03 -5.31
C LEU A 311 1.17 9.55 -5.52
N TYR A 312 2.26 9.08 -4.90
CA TYR A 312 2.79 7.71 -5.04
C TYR A 312 1.80 6.66 -4.50
N THR A 313 1.56 5.60 -5.27
CA THR A 313 0.60 4.52 -4.99
C THR A 313 -0.85 4.98 -4.72
N GLY A 314 -1.21 6.16 -5.24
CA GLY A 314 -2.53 6.76 -5.03
C GLY A 314 -2.75 7.21 -3.58
N ARG A 315 -1.65 7.49 -2.85
CA ARG A 315 -1.70 7.81 -1.42
C ARG A 315 -1.39 9.25 -1.12
N ARG A 316 -1.99 9.69 -0.01
CA ARG A 316 -1.79 11.02 0.52
C ARG A 316 -0.37 11.15 1.08
N ARG A 317 0.39 12.08 0.52
CA ARG A 317 1.61 12.65 1.10
C ARG A 317 1.24 13.94 1.81
N ASP A 318 1.51 14.00 3.11
CA ASP A 318 1.30 15.23 3.87
C ASP A 318 2.36 16.26 3.43
N PRO A 319 1.98 17.38 2.79
CA PRO A 319 2.95 18.30 2.18
C PRO A 319 3.92 18.90 3.19
N GLU A 320 3.51 18.99 4.45
CA GLU A 320 4.28 19.62 5.51
C GLU A 320 5.34 18.76 6.16
N THR A 321 5.13 17.45 6.18
CA THR A 321 6.12 16.51 6.72
C THR A 321 6.80 15.75 5.61
N GLY A 322 6.23 15.74 4.41
CA GLY A 322 6.67 14.90 3.30
C GLY A 322 6.43 13.40 3.48
N LEU A 323 5.88 12.98 4.62
CA LEU A 323 5.56 11.59 4.91
C LEU A 323 4.27 11.18 4.19
N GLN A 324 4.23 9.94 3.72
CA GLN A 324 3.03 9.38 3.10
C GLN A 324 2.26 8.53 4.11
N LEU A 325 0.94 8.76 4.22
CA LEU A 325 0.09 7.97 5.10
C LEU A 325 -0.54 6.80 4.35
N ASN A 326 -0.10 5.58 4.65
CA ASN A 326 -0.73 4.36 4.17
C ASN A 326 -1.62 3.76 5.27
N ARG A 327 -2.71 4.45 5.61
CA ARG A 327 -3.69 4.03 6.63
C ARG A 327 -3.02 3.76 7.99
N ASN A 328 -2.54 2.54 8.22
CA ASN A 328 -1.97 2.10 9.48
C ASN A 328 -0.55 2.61 9.76
N ARG A 329 0.22 2.99 8.73
CA ARG A 329 1.63 3.40 8.88
C ARG A 329 1.97 4.63 8.07
N PHE A 330 2.92 5.41 8.57
CA PHE A 330 3.59 6.46 7.80
C PHE A 330 4.83 5.89 7.10
N TYR A 331 4.94 6.18 5.81
CA TYR A 331 6.03 5.77 4.95
C TYR A 331 7.00 6.95 4.73
N HIS A 332 8.29 6.69 4.89
CA HIS A 332 9.35 7.65 4.64
C HIS A 332 10.10 7.26 3.37
N GLN A 333 9.79 7.92 2.25
CA GLN A 333 10.21 7.53 0.90
C GLN A 333 11.73 7.47 0.73
N GLN A 334 12.45 8.46 1.26
CA GLN A 334 13.91 8.55 1.19
C GLN A 334 14.66 7.54 2.08
N LEU A 335 14.04 7.09 3.18
CA LEU A 335 14.55 5.95 3.95
C LEU A 335 14.10 4.62 3.33
N GLY A 336 13.07 4.63 2.48
CA GLY A 336 12.54 3.44 1.83
C GLY A 336 11.80 2.49 2.76
N ARG A 337 11.29 3.00 3.89
CA ARG A 337 10.74 2.15 4.94
C ARG A 337 9.66 2.83 5.78
N TRP A 338 8.94 2.03 6.55
CA TRP A 338 7.95 2.52 7.52
C TRP A 338 8.62 3.17 8.73
N VAL A 339 8.00 4.21 9.29
CA VAL A 339 8.52 4.88 10.51
C VAL A 339 8.22 4.12 11.80
N ASN A 340 7.33 3.13 11.74
CA ASN A 340 6.96 2.26 12.85
C ASN A 340 6.86 0.81 12.39
N ARG A 341 7.00 -0.12 13.33
CA ARG A 341 6.87 -1.56 13.06
C ARG A 341 5.47 -1.89 12.55
N ASP A 342 5.41 -2.95 11.73
CA ASP A 342 4.15 -3.52 11.28
C ASP A 342 3.19 -3.83 12.44
N PRO A 343 1.97 -3.25 12.47
CA PRO A 343 1.00 -3.50 13.53
C PRO A 343 0.55 -4.96 13.66
N ILE A 344 0.62 -5.75 12.58
CA ILE A 344 0.32 -7.19 12.63
C ILE A 344 1.59 -8.04 12.86
N GLY A 345 2.72 -7.40 13.13
CA GLY A 345 3.99 -8.06 13.42
C GLY A 345 4.48 -8.90 12.23
N TYR A 346 5.06 -10.06 12.54
CA TYR A 346 5.68 -10.92 11.52
C TYR A 346 4.69 -11.63 10.59
N GLU A 347 3.39 -11.37 10.73
CA GLU A 347 2.37 -11.79 9.76
C GLU A 347 2.44 -10.95 8.47
N GLY A 348 2.85 -9.68 8.56
CA GLY A 348 3.02 -8.79 7.40
C GLY A 348 4.33 -9.02 6.63
N SER A 349 5.42 -9.27 7.37
CA SER A 349 6.72 -9.68 6.82
C SER A 349 7.42 -10.62 7.79
N PRO A 350 7.89 -11.81 7.37
CA PRO A 350 8.43 -12.80 8.30
C PRO A 350 9.80 -12.44 8.88
N TRP A 351 10.48 -11.45 8.30
CA TRP A 351 11.88 -11.11 8.62
C TRP A 351 12.12 -9.63 8.90
N ASN A 352 11.30 -8.72 8.37
CA ASN A 352 11.54 -7.28 8.51
C ASN A 352 10.25 -6.47 8.65
N LEU A 353 10.01 -5.94 9.85
CA LEU A 353 8.79 -5.21 10.20
C LEU A 353 8.74 -3.77 9.67
N TYR A 354 9.82 -3.30 9.05
CA TYR A 354 9.93 -1.96 8.47
C TYR A 354 10.03 -1.98 6.95
N GLU A 355 10.32 -3.13 6.34
CA GLU A 355 10.54 -3.24 4.90
C GLU A 355 9.31 -2.79 4.12
N TYR A 356 9.55 -1.92 3.13
CA TYR A 356 8.50 -1.52 2.20
C TYR A 356 8.40 -2.55 1.07
N VAL A 357 7.24 -3.19 0.97
CA VAL A 357 6.84 -4.10 -0.12
C VAL A 357 7.88 -5.14 -0.56
N GLY A 358 8.62 -5.70 0.40
CA GLY A 358 9.62 -6.74 0.11
C GLY A 358 10.78 -6.25 -0.76
N SER A 359 11.02 -4.93 -0.77
CA SER A 359 11.98 -4.27 -1.65
C SER A 359 11.64 -4.40 -3.15
N ARG A 360 10.35 -4.56 -3.49
CA ARG A 360 9.85 -4.69 -4.87
C ARG A 360 8.96 -3.51 -5.27
N ALA A 361 9.41 -2.30 -4.96
CA ALA A 361 8.64 -1.05 -5.07
C ALA A 361 8.14 -0.70 -6.49
N THR A 362 8.72 -1.31 -7.51
CA THR A 362 8.31 -1.11 -8.92
C THR A 362 7.09 -1.92 -9.34
N ILE A 363 6.65 -2.91 -8.57
CA ILE A 363 5.58 -3.84 -8.98
C ILE A 363 4.62 -4.22 -7.84
N GLU A 364 5.01 -4.03 -6.58
CA GLU A 364 4.18 -4.36 -5.42
C GLU A 364 3.59 -3.09 -4.79
N LEU A 365 2.47 -3.26 -4.08
CA LEU A 365 1.75 -2.18 -3.39
C LEU A 365 1.47 -2.61 -1.94
N ASP A 366 1.37 -1.66 -1.01
CA ASP A 366 0.84 -1.91 0.35
C ASP A 366 -0.39 -1.03 0.60
N PRO A 367 -1.59 -1.51 0.21
CA PRO A 367 -2.82 -0.76 0.38
C PRO A 367 -3.16 -0.55 1.87
N SER A 368 -2.83 -1.46 2.76
CA SER A 368 -3.22 -1.34 4.17
C SER A 368 -2.19 -0.63 5.03
N GLY A 369 -0.95 -0.55 4.57
CA GLY A 369 0.20 -0.31 5.44
C GLY A 369 0.42 -1.47 6.41
N GLN A 370 0.15 -2.71 6.03
CA GLN A 370 0.31 -3.91 6.89
C GLN A 370 0.74 -5.14 6.09
N ILE A 371 0.25 -5.29 4.85
CA ILE A 371 0.52 -6.47 4.02
C ILE A 371 0.71 -5.99 2.59
N ILE A 372 1.74 -6.56 1.94
CA ILE A 372 1.95 -6.44 0.50
C ILE A 372 0.72 -7.01 -0.20
N GLY A 373 -0.10 -6.11 -0.75
CA GLY A 373 -1.41 -6.43 -1.27
C GLY A 373 -1.30 -6.91 -2.70
N LEU A 374 -1.53 -8.21 -2.92
CA LEU A 374 -2.20 -8.63 -4.14
C LEU A 374 -3.59 -7.94 -4.16
N THR A 375 -4.00 -7.37 -5.29
CA THR A 375 -5.37 -6.85 -5.45
C THR A 375 -6.39 -7.97 -5.16
N CYS A 376 -7.65 -7.65 -4.83
CA CYS A 376 -8.68 -8.69 -4.64
C CYS A 376 -8.79 -9.59 -5.88
N GLU A 377 -8.69 -9.00 -7.07
CA GLU A 377 -8.65 -9.73 -8.34
C GLU A 377 -7.38 -10.59 -8.49
N GLN A 378 -6.20 -10.08 -8.12
CA GLN A 378 -4.96 -10.86 -8.13
C GLN A 378 -4.97 -11.99 -7.10
N GLN A 379 -5.59 -11.77 -5.94
CA GLN A 379 -5.75 -12.79 -4.90
C GLN A 379 -6.78 -13.84 -5.31
N ASP A 380 -7.88 -13.47 -5.96
CA ASP A 380 -8.83 -14.43 -6.52
C ASP A 380 -8.21 -15.22 -7.67
N ASN A 381 -7.45 -14.57 -8.56
CA ASN A 381 -6.68 -15.21 -9.62
C ASN A 381 -5.62 -16.19 -9.05
N LYS A 382 -4.95 -15.82 -7.96
CA LYS A 382 -4.02 -16.71 -7.26
C LYS A 382 -4.76 -17.89 -6.61
N ASN A 383 -5.87 -17.64 -5.92
CA ASN A 383 -6.72 -18.69 -5.37
C ASN A 383 -7.22 -19.63 -6.47
N ALA A 384 -7.58 -19.13 -7.64
CA ALA A 384 -7.98 -19.93 -8.80
C ALA A 384 -6.84 -20.82 -9.32
N SER A 385 -5.61 -20.27 -9.40
CA SER A 385 -4.41 -21.03 -9.75
C SER A 385 -4.10 -22.13 -8.72
N ASP A 386 -4.09 -21.78 -7.42
CA ASP A 386 -3.83 -22.71 -6.33
C ASP A 386 -4.91 -23.79 -6.22
N ARG A 387 -6.19 -23.45 -6.50
CA ARG A 387 -7.28 -24.42 -6.66
C ARG A 387 -6.98 -25.39 -7.79
N ALA A 388 -6.55 -24.90 -8.96
CA ALA A 388 -6.25 -25.74 -10.12
C ALA A 388 -5.10 -26.71 -9.81
N ASP A 389 -4.02 -26.24 -9.19
CA ASP A 389 -2.90 -27.07 -8.78
C ASP A 389 -3.27 -28.11 -7.72
N CYS A 390 -4.10 -27.72 -6.75
CA CYS A 390 -4.67 -28.64 -5.76
C CYS A 390 -5.50 -29.75 -6.42
N LYS A 391 -6.37 -29.41 -7.38
CA LYS A 391 -7.19 -30.37 -8.13
C LYS A 391 -6.31 -31.31 -8.98
N ASN A 392 -5.28 -30.78 -9.63
CA ASN A 392 -4.31 -31.57 -10.39
C ASN A 392 -3.55 -32.57 -9.50
N LYS A 393 -3.20 -32.16 -8.28
CA LYS A 393 -2.60 -33.03 -7.27
C LYS A 393 -3.59 -34.12 -6.81
N CYS A 394 -4.84 -33.78 -6.49
CA CYS A 394 -5.90 -34.74 -6.15
C CYS A 394 -6.04 -35.82 -7.23
N PHE A 395 -6.18 -35.41 -8.49
CA PHE A 395 -6.29 -36.33 -9.61
C PHE A 395 -5.08 -37.24 -9.71
N ARG A 396 -3.86 -36.70 -9.59
CA ARG A 396 -2.63 -37.50 -9.63
C ARG A 396 -2.52 -38.50 -8.48
N ASP A 397 -2.87 -38.10 -7.27
CA ASP A 397 -2.75 -38.96 -6.08
C ASP A 397 -3.77 -40.13 -6.16
N ILE A 398 -5.00 -39.83 -6.60
CA ILE A 398 -6.04 -40.85 -6.83
C ILE A 398 -5.66 -41.75 -8.02
N THR A 399 -5.09 -41.19 -9.10
CA THR A 399 -4.75 -41.93 -10.33
C THR A 399 -3.41 -42.66 -10.32
N LYS A 400 -2.53 -42.37 -9.35
CA LYS A 400 -1.27 -43.12 -9.11
C LYS A 400 -1.40 -44.16 -8.01
N SER A 401 -2.57 -44.29 -7.40
CA SER A 401 -2.86 -45.39 -6.50
C SER A 401 -2.68 -46.72 -7.24
N ASP A 402 -1.76 -47.57 -6.77
CA ASP A 402 -1.45 -48.90 -7.34
C ASP A 402 -2.68 -49.84 -7.41
N ASN A 403 -3.82 -49.42 -6.85
CA ASN A 403 -5.07 -50.18 -6.74
C ASN A 403 -6.22 -49.70 -7.62
N ILE A 404 -6.04 -48.82 -8.61
CA ILE A 404 -7.16 -48.37 -9.48
C ILE A 404 -7.79 -49.51 -10.27
N ARG A 405 -7.00 -50.50 -10.67
CA ARG A 405 -7.50 -51.67 -11.40
C ARG A 405 -8.36 -52.53 -10.47
N GLY A 406 -9.67 -52.39 -10.58
CA GLY A 406 -10.67 -53.14 -9.79
C GLY A 406 -11.52 -52.28 -8.86
N ARG A 407 -11.30 -50.96 -8.82
CA ARG A 407 -12.17 -50.03 -8.12
C ARG A 407 -13.38 -49.65 -8.96
N ASP A 408 -14.51 -49.46 -8.29
CA ASP A 408 -15.71 -48.94 -8.93
C ASP A 408 -15.47 -47.49 -9.40
N LEU A 409 -16.01 -47.16 -10.57
CA LEU A 409 -15.92 -45.81 -11.12
C LEU A 409 -16.69 -44.80 -10.26
N GLU A 410 -17.78 -45.22 -9.61
CA GLU A 410 -18.56 -44.35 -8.72
C GLU A 410 -17.76 -43.96 -7.47
N ASP A 411 -17.02 -44.90 -6.87
CA ASP A 411 -16.17 -44.64 -5.70
C ASP A 411 -15.01 -43.70 -6.04
N ILE A 412 -14.41 -43.86 -7.23
CA ILE A 412 -13.34 -42.97 -7.71
C ILE A 412 -13.88 -41.56 -7.94
N GLN A 413 -15.09 -41.44 -8.51
CA GLN A 413 -15.71 -40.15 -8.74
C GLN A 413 -16.04 -39.44 -7.41
N GLN A 414 -16.55 -40.17 -6.42
CA GLN A 414 -16.86 -39.62 -5.11
C GLN A 414 -15.60 -39.11 -4.38
N GLU A 415 -14.48 -39.85 -4.43
CA GLU A 415 -13.21 -39.40 -3.86
C GLU A 415 -12.67 -38.15 -4.55
N LEU A 416 -12.80 -38.08 -5.89
CA LEU A 416 -12.38 -36.91 -6.64
C LEU A 416 -13.23 -35.68 -6.28
N ASP A 417 -14.54 -35.87 -6.12
CA ASP A 417 -15.47 -34.80 -5.74
C ASP A 417 -15.19 -34.29 -4.32
N ASP A 418 -14.92 -35.19 -3.37
CA ASP A 418 -14.59 -34.80 -2.00
C ASP A 418 -13.23 -34.08 -1.90
N CYS A 419 -12.23 -34.52 -2.69
CA CYS A 419 -10.94 -33.84 -2.77
C CYS A 419 -11.08 -32.45 -3.42
N ASN A 420 -11.86 -32.33 -4.50
CA ASN A 420 -12.14 -31.06 -5.16
C ASN A 420 -12.87 -30.07 -4.25
N LYS A 421 -13.83 -30.53 -3.43
CA LYS A 421 -14.48 -29.71 -2.40
C LYS A 421 -13.50 -29.25 -1.34
N GLY A 422 -12.57 -30.11 -0.92
CA GLY A 422 -11.48 -29.74 -0.01
C GLY A 422 -10.57 -28.65 -0.59
N CYS A 423 -10.25 -28.71 -1.89
CA CYS A 423 -9.49 -27.67 -2.58
C CYS A 423 -10.25 -26.33 -2.66
N GLN A 424 -11.55 -26.36 -2.95
CA GLN A 424 -12.37 -25.14 -2.99
C GLN A 424 -12.56 -24.51 -1.60
N GLY A 425 -12.64 -25.32 -0.54
CA GLY A 425 -12.68 -24.80 0.83
C GLY A 425 -11.35 -24.22 1.32
N ARG A 426 -10.21 -24.71 0.81
CA ARG A 426 -8.87 -24.18 1.16
C ARG A 426 -8.54 -22.88 0.43
N PHE A 427 -9.08 -22.71 -0.78
CA PHE A 427 -8.86 -21.56 -1.64
C PHE A 427 -10.22 -21.08 -2.16
N PRO A 428 -10.99 -20.29 -1.39
CA PRO A 428 -12.33 -19.88 -1.76
C PRO A 428 -12.33 -18.84 -2.90
N ASP A 429 -13.43 -18.78 -3.64
CA ASP A 429 -13.71 -17.64 -4.53
C ASP A 429 -13.91 -16.40 -3.65
N LEU A 430 -13.22 -15.31 -3.98
CA LEU A 430 -13.38 -14.05 -3.26
C LEU A 430 -14.45 -13.21 -3.96
N ASP A 431 -15.54 -12.90 -3.26
CA ASP A 431 -16.52 -11.93 -3.76
C ASP A 431 -15.96 -10.52 -3.55
N CYS A 432 -15.30 -9.99 -4.59
CA CYS A 432 -14.64 -8.69 -4.55
C CYS A 432 -15.61 -7.49 -4.47
N ASN A 433 -16.92 -7.71 -4.47
CA ASN A 433 -17.91 -6.65 -4.20
C ASN A 433 -18.41 -6.63 -2.75
N ASP A 434 -18.33 -7.75 -2.02
CA ASP A 434 -18.97 -7.90 -0.71
C ASP A 434 -18.01 -8.22 0.46
N THR A 435 -16.70 -8.38 0.21
CA THR A 435 -15.74 -8.74 1.26
C THR A 435 -14.88 -7.57 1.74
N CYS A 436 -15.07 -7.23 3.02
CA CYS A 436 -14.26 -6.33 3.82
C CYS A 436 -12.82 -6.86 3.99
N TYR A 437 -11.97 -6.71 2.96
CA TYR A 437 -10.53 -6.94 3.11
C TYR A 437 -9.83 -5.88 3.99
N PHE A 438 -10.54 -4.82 4.36
CA PHE A 438 -9.99 -3.65 5.07
C PHE A 438 -10.49 -3.45 6.50
N ALA A 439 -11.26 -4.39 7.05
CA ALA A 439 -11.69 -4.36 8.46
C ALA A 439 -11.20 -5.63 9.19
N PRO A 440 -9.98 -5.62 9.77
CA PRO A 440 -9.45 -6.81 10.44
C PRO A 440 -10.35 -7.29 11.59
N GLU A 441 -11.04 -6.39 12.30
CA GLU A 441 -11.84 -6.80 13.47
C GLU A 441 -13.21 -7.42 13.13
N GLU A 442 -13.87 -7.04 12.03
CA GLU A 442 -15.16 -7.65 11.65
C GLU A 442 -14.96 -9.09 11.10
N CYS A 443 -13.87 -9.33 10.36
CA CYS A 443 -13.51 -10.68 9.92
C CYS A 443 -12.95 -11.55 11.06
N LEU A 444 -12.20 -10.97 12.02
CA LEU A 444 -11.72 -11.72 13.19
C LEU A 444 -12.87 -12.12 14.12
N ALA A 445 -13.96 -11.36 14.20
CA ALA A 445 -15.13 -11.73 14.98
C ALA A 445 -15.86 -12.97 14.41
N GLU A 446 -15.98 -13.08 13.08
CA GLU A 446 -16.54 -14.26 12.43
C GLU A 446 -15.60 -15.47 12.49
N ALA A 447 -14.29 -15.27 12.27
CA ALA A 447 -13.29 -16.33 12.36
C ALA A 447 -13.12 -16.86 13.81
N ALA A 448 -13.14 -15.97 14.81
CA ALA A 448 -13.09 -16.35 16.22
C ALA A 448 -14.39 -17.02 16.69
N GLY A 449 -15.55 -16.61 16.15
CA GLY A 449 -16.83 -17.27 16.38
C GLY A 449 -16.87 -18.70 15.85
N LEU A 450 -16.33 -18.93 14.65
CA LEU A 450 -16.19 -20.25 14.02
C LEU A 450 -15.16 -21.14 14.75
N ALA A 451 -14.02 -20.58 15.16
CA ALA A 451 -12.99 -21.29 15.91
C ALA A 451 -13.44 -21.66 17.34
N ALA A 452 -14.16 -20.77 18.03
CA ALA A 452 -14.72 -21.04 19.36
C ALA A 452 -15.86 -22.08 19.32
N ALA A 453 -16.68 -22.09 18.26
CA ALA A 453 -17.71 -23.10 18.05
C ALA A 453 -17.12 -24.49 17.75
N ALA A 454 -16.04 -24.55 16.95
CA ALA A 454 -15.31 -25.79 16.66
C ALA A 454 -14.60 -26.36 17.89
N ALA A 455 -13.97 -25.50 18.71
CA ALA A 455 -13.28 -25.90 19.94
C ALA A 455 -14.27 -26.36 21.04
N SER A 456 -15.43 -25.71 21.15
CA SER A 456 -16.47 -26.07 22.13
C SER A 456 -17.21 -27.37 21.78
N CYS A 457 -17.36 -27.68 20.48
CA CYS A 457 -17.93 -28.97 20.04
C CYS A 457 -16.98 -30.16 20.28
N ALA A 458 -15.66 -29.96 20.20
CA ALA A 458 -14.68 -30.99 20.50
C ALA A 458 -14.59 -31.35 22.00
N LEU A 459 -14.85 -30.37 22.88
CA LEU A 459 -14.82 -30.55 24.35
C LEU A 459 -16.08 -31.22 24.93
N CYS A 460 -17.22 -31.23 24.21
CA CYS A 460 -18.48 -31.78 24.72
C CYS A 460 -18.77 -33.22 24.28
N GLY A 461 -17.93 -33.86 23.46
CA GLY A 461 -18.04 -35.29 23.12
C GLY A 461 -19.30 -35.70 22.34
N ILE A 462 -20.03 -34.75 21.76
CA ILE A 462 -21.23 -35.02 20.98
C ILE A 462 -20.90 -34.77 19.51
N LEU A 463 -20.45 -35.83 18.80
CA LEU A 463 -20.96 -36.23 17.48
C LEU A 463 -20.18 -37.45 16.96
N LYS A 464 -20.91 -38.57 16.81
CA LYS A 464 -20.55 -39.59 15.82
C LYS A 464 -20.72 -38.98 14.42
N LYS A 465 -19.80 -39.35 13.52
CA LYS A 465 -19.69 -38.94 12.12
C LYS A 465 -21.03 -38.62 11.43
N GLY A 466 -21.10 -37.43 10.83
CA GLY A 466 -21.97 -37.12 9.71
C GLY A 466 -23.30 -36.42 10.03
N ASN A 467 -23.27 -35.10 10.27
CA ASN A 467 -24.21 -34.12 9.68
C ASN A 467 -23.85 -32.69 10.13
N VAL A 468 -23.23 -31.88 9.25
CA VAL A 468 -22.86 -30.47 9.54
C VAL A 468 -24.09 -29.54 9.45
N ALA A 469 -25.18 -29.99 8.83
CA ALA A 469 -26.40 -29.22 8.65
C ALA A 469 -27.22 -28.98 9.95
N ALA A 470 -26.96 -29.73 11.03
CA ALA A 470 -27.73 -29.60 12.27
C ALA A 470 -27.25 -28.47 13.21
N CYS A 471 -26.05 -27.90 12.97
CA CYS A 471 -25.48 -26.87 13.84
C CYS A 471 -25.92 -25.45 13.47
N SER A 472 -26.17 -25.18 12.18
CA SER A 472 -26.64 -23.87 11.71
C SER A 472 -28.06 -23.53 12.21
N ALA A 473 -28.91 -24.55 12.42
CA ALA A 473 -30.29 -24.37 12.86
C ALA A 473 -30.44 -23.96 14.35
N CYS A 474 -29.37 -24.00 15.16
CA CYS A 474 -29.43 -23.57 16.56
C CYS A 474 -29.15 -22.08 16.77
N TYR A 475 -28.60 -21.38 15.76
CA TYR A 475 -28.23 -19.97 15.87
C TYR A 475 -29.38 -18.99 15.59
N GLU A 476 -30.48 -19.46 14.98
CA GLU A 476 -31.57 -18.59 14.50
C GLU A 476 -32.78 -18.47 15.43
N LEU A 477 -32.71 -18.90 16.69
CA LEU A 477 -33.86 -18.80 17.62
C LEU A 477 -33.65 -17.76 18.75
N PRO A 478 -34.51 -16.72 18.86
CA PRO A 478 -34.30 -15.55 19.74
C PRO A 478 -34.17 -15.84 21.24
N ASN A 479 -34.61 -17.00 21.72
CA ASN A 479 -34.86 -17.23 23.15
C ASN A 479 -33.79 -18.04 23.90
N LYS A 480 -32.62 -18.33 23.30
CA LYS A 480 -31.51 -19.01 24.00
C LYS A 480 -30.27 -18.15 24.28
N GLN A 481 -30.23 -16.89 23.84
CA GLN A 481 -29.20 -15.93 24.26
C GLN A 481 -29.13 -15.77 25.81
N ARG A 482 -30.28 -15.95 26.49
CA ARG A 482 -30.36 -15.88 27.96
C ARG A 482 -29.76 -17.11 28.67
N ALA A 483 -29.78 -18.29 28.05
CA ALA A 483 -29.17 -19.49 28.64
C ALA A 483 -27.64 -19.46 28.52
N TYR A 484 -27.13 -18.88 27.42
CA TYR A 484 -25.69 -18.68 27.20
C TYR A 484 -25.10 -17.67 28.19
N ASN A 485 -25.76 -16.52 28.39
CA ASN A 485 -25.29 -15.51 29.35
C ASN A 485 -25.38 -15.98 30.83
N ALA A 486 -26.29 -16.91 31.16
CA ALA A 486 -26.36 -17.51 32.49
C ALA A 486 -25.21 -18.50 32.77
N CYS A 487 -24.71 -19.19 31.73
CA CYS A 487 -23.62 -20.15 31.84
C CYS A 487 -22.24 -19.46 31.97
N VAL A 488 -22.03 -18.34 31.26
CA VAL A 488 -20.76 -17.59 31.27
C VAL A 488 -20.54 -16.81 32.58
N MET A 489 -21.58 -16.48 33.34
CA MET A 489 -21.48 -15.68 34.57
C MET A 489 -21.43 -16.48 35.90
N GLY A 490 -21.34 -17.81 35.86
CA GLY A 490 -21.05 -18.61 37.06
C GLY A 490 -22.05 -18.46 38.22
N ARG A 491 -23.34 -18.23 37.96
CA ARG A 491 -24.40 -18.36 38.97
C ARG A 491 -25.25 -19.59 38.68
N ALA A 492 -25.29 -20.52 39.64
CA ALA A 492 -26.23 -21.63 39.61
C ALA A 492 -27.66 -21.08 39.66
N ILE A 493 -28.43 -21.28 38.58
CA ILE A 493 -29.89 -21.21 38.64
C ILE A 493 -30.34 -22.63 39.01
N LYS A 494 -30.83 -22.78 40.23
CA LYS A 494 -31.64 -23.94 40.62
C LYS A 494 -33.05 -23.71 40.10
N ASP A 495 -33.57 -24.79 39.52
CA ASP A 495 -34.90 -25.07 38.99
C ASP A 495 -35.27 -24.42 37.64
#